data_AF-A0A962Z6A7-F1
#
_entry.id   AF-A0A962Z6A7-F1
#
_cell.length_a   1.000
_cell.length_b   1.000
_cell.length_c   1.000
_cell.angle_alpha   90.00
_cell.angle_beta   90.00
_cell.angle_gamma   90.00
#
_symmetry.space_group_name_H-M   'P 1'
#
loop_
_entity.id
_entity.type
_entity.pdbx_description
1 polymer ?
#
loop_
_entity_poly.entity_id
_entity_poly.type
_entity_poly.pdbx_seq_one_letter_code
_entity_poly.pdbx_strand_id
1 'polypeptide(L)'
;ADSVGLADDLREFDLLDLQTAVDLAKKGVKTLEDLADLSGDEFIELLPDVEVSSEEAGGIILAARVVLGWIEPEPEEDGLEAEAAGEADADGGDTDGEVIGEMTVDGAAGEGEGGNGAGTVDGEERI
;
A
#
# COMPACT_ATOMS: atom_id res chain seq x y z
N ALA A 1 -33.41 -1.45 19.08
CA ALA A 1 -32.34 -0.95 18.21
C ALA A 1 -31.60 0.07 19.03
N ASP A 2 -30.50 -0.34 19.65
CA ASP A 2 -29.61 0.59 20.34
C ASP A 2 -29.06 1.55 19.30
N SER A 3 -29.49 2.80 19.36
CA SER A 3 -28.92 3.88 18.55
C SER A 3 -27.50 4.08 19.02
N VAL A 4 -26.55 3.40 18.37
CA VAL A 4 -25.12 3.38 18.74
C VAL A 4 -24.47 4.77 18.67
N GLY A 5 -25.19 5.76 18.13
CA GLY A 5 -24.76 7.16 18.09
C GLY A 5 -23.60 7.38 17.13
N LEU A 6 -23.51 6.56 16.08
CA LEU A 6 -22.50 6.66 15.03
C LEU A 6 -22.72 7.95 14.22
N ALA A 7 -21.72 8.83 14.21
CA ALA A 7 -21.74 10.11 13.50
C ALA A 7 -21.62 9.90 11.98
N ASP A 8 -22.17 10.81 11.18
CA ASP A 8 -22.08 10.76 9.72
C ASP A 8 -20.63 10.82 9.23
N ASP A 9 -19.75 11.58 9.88
CA ASP A 9 -18.33 11.68 9.50
C ASP A 9 -17.61 10.31 9.47
N LEU A 10 -17.96 9.41 10.40
CA LEU A 10 -17.40 8.06 10.45
C LEU A 10 -18.13 7.10 9.50
N ARG A 11 -19.37 7.41 9.08
CA ARG A 11 -20.13 6.62 8.10
C ARG A 11 -19.73 6.93 6.66
N GLU A 12 -19.31 8.16 6.41
CA GLU A 12 -18.88 8.66 5.10
C GLU A 12 -17.39 8.37 4.84
N PHE A 13 -16.68 7.71 5.77
CA PHE A 13 -15.27 7.39 5.60
C PHE A 13 -15.08 6.13 4.73
N ASP A 14 -14.70 6.33 3.47
CA ASP A 14 -14.57 5.28 2.45
C ASP A 14 -13.61 4.12 2.81
N LEU A 15 -12.63 4.35 3.69
CA LEU A 15 -11.68 3.30 4.09
C LEU A 15 -12.22 2.37 5.20
N LEU A 16 -13.46 2.56 5.65
CA LEU A 16 -14.12 1.72 6.65
C LEU A 16 -15.45 1.19 6.14
N ASP A 17 -15.64 -0.13 6.27
CA ASP A 17 -16.96 -0.73 6.03
C ASP A 17 -17.97 -0.32 7.13
N LEU A 18 -19.24 -0.21 6.75
CA LEU A 18 -20.32 0.16 7.65
C LEU A 18 -20.47 -0.82 8.84
N GLN A 19 -20.22 -2.11 8.65
CA GLN A 19 -20.23 -3.08 9.76
C GLN A 19 -19.16 -2.73 10.80
N THR A 20 -17.94 -2.48 10.33
CA THR A 20 -16.80 -2.13 11.18
C THR A 20 -17.03 -0.81 11.91
N ALA A 21 -17.57 0.21 11.24
CA ALA A 21 -17.95 1.48 11.87
C ALA A 21 -19.02 1.30 12.97
N VAL A 22 -19.99 0.43 12.76
CA VAL A 22 -21.01 0.11 13.77
C VAL A 22 -20.40 -0.64 14.96
N ASP A 23 -19.46 -1.55 14.72
CA ASP A 23 -18.79 -2.28 15.80
C ASP A 23 -17.86 -1.38 16.62
N LEU A 24 -17.15 -0.45 15.98
CA LEU A 24 -16.40 0.62 16.65
C LEU A 24 -17.32 1.50 17.52
N ALA A 25 -18.49 1.88 17.00
CA ALA A 25 -19.45 2.68 17.76
C ALA A 25 -19.93 1.97 19.04
N LYS A 26 -20.07 0.64 19.01
CA LYS A 26 -20.41 -0.15 20.22
C LYS A 26 -19.28 -0.13 21.26
N LYS A 27 -18.03 0.05 20.82
CA LYS A 27 -16.84 0.13 21.68
C LYS A 27 -16.59 1.54 22.21
N GLY A 28 -17.28 2.54 21.67
CA GLY A 28 -17.19 3.94 22.12
C GLY A 28 -16.65 4.90 21.07
N VAL A 29 -16.20 4.40 19.92
CA VAL A 29 -15.62 5.18 18.81
C VAL A 29 -16.74 5.58 17.87
N LYS A 30 -17.23 6.81 18.00
CA LYS A 30 -18.46 7.26 17.33
C LYS A 30 -18.22 8.30 16.25
N THR A 31 -17.11 9.03 16.35
CA THR A 31 -16.73 10.09 15.41
C THR A 31 -15.43 9.75 14.70
N LEU A 32 -15.13 10.49 13.63
CA LEU A 32 -13.84 10.38 12.95
C LEU A 32 -12.67 10.79 13.86
N GLU A 33 -12.90 11.74 14.78
CA GLU A 33 -11.93 12.14 15.80
C GLU A 33 -11.60 10.99 16.76
N ASP A 34 -12.61 10.24 17.23
CA ASP A 34 -12.38 9.06 18.07
C ASP A 34 -11.56 8.00 17.32
N LEU A 35 -11.80 7.83 16.02
CA LEU A 35 -11.03 6.90 15.19
C LEU A 35 -9.57 7.37 15.01
N ALA A 36 -9.36 8.66 14.80
CA ALA A 36 -8.03 9.24 14.59
C ALA A 36 -7.15 9.21 15.87
N ASP A 37 -7.77 9.19 17.05
CA ASP A 37 -7.07 9.07 18.33
C ASP A 37 -6.59 7.63 18.60
N LEU A 38 -7.19 6.62 17.95
CA LEU A 38 -6.79 5.23 18.08
C LEU A 38 -5.35 4.97 17.61
N SER A 39 -4.81 3.84 18.07
CA SER A 39 -3.58 3.23 17.54
C SER A 39 -3.93 1.97 16.73
N GLY A 40 -3.10 1.61 15.74
CA GLY A 40 -3.36 0.45 14.87
C GLY A 40 -3.51 -0.86 15.64
N ASP A 41 -2.69 -1.05 16.67
CA ASP A 41 -2.81 -2.21 17.57
C ASP A 41 -4.11 -2.18 18.39
N GLU A 42 -4.51 -1.00 18.89
CA GLU A 42 -5.77 -0.84 19.65
C GLU A 42 -6.99 -1.11 18.78
N PHE A 43 -6.97 -0.70 17.51
CA PHE A 43 -8.04 -0.98 16.55
C PHE A 43 -8.28 -2.50 16.39
N ILE A 44 -7.20 -3.27 16.26
CA ILE A 44 -7.28 -4.74 16.13
C ILE A 44 -7.77 -5.38 17.43
N GLU A 45 -7.33 -4.87 18.59
CA GLU A 45 -7.81 -5.35 19.89
C GLU A 45 -9.31 -5.09 20.08
N LEU A 46 -9.83 -3.98 19.55
CA LEU A 46 -11.26 -3.65 19.60
C LEU A 46 -12.10 -4.52 18.64
N LEU A 47 -11.53 -4.89 17.50
CA LEU A 47 -12.18 -5.61 16.41
C LEU A 47 -11.44 -6.92 16.05
N PRO A 48 -11.34 -7.88 16.98
CA PRO A 48 -10.65 -9.15 16.71
C PRO A 48 -11.36 -10.05 15.69
N ASP A 49 -12.63 -9.76 15.39
CA ASP A 49 -13.43 -10.45 14.36
C ASP A 49 -13.12 -9.94 12.94
N VAL A 50 -12.51 -8.75 12.82
CA VAL A 50 -12.16 -8.17 11.53
C VAL A 50 -10.75 -8.61 11.19
N GLU A 51 -10.60 -9.32 10.07
CA GLU A 51 -9.31 -9.74 9.55
C GLU A 51 -8.58 -8.56 8.88
N VAL A 52 -8.09 -7.62 9.69
CA VAL A 52 -7.20 -6.53 9.25
C VAL A 52 -5.81 -6.70 9.85
N SER A 53 -4.78 -6.42 9.07
CA SER A 53 -3.41 -6.36 9.57
C SER A 53 -3.15 -5.06 10.36
N SER A 54 -2.11 -5.07 11.21
CA SER A 54 -1.69 -3.87 11.98
C SER A 54 -1.30 -2.71 11.06
N GLU A 55 -0.74 -3.03 9.88
CA GLU A 55 -0.38 -2.04 8.87
C GLU A 55 -1.62 -1.41 8.23
N GLU A 56 -2.63 -2.20 7.86
CA GLU A 56 -3.90 -1.70 7.33
C GLU A 56 -4.65 -0.85 8.36
N ALA A 57 -4.74 -1.33 9.61
CA ALA A 57 -5.36 -0.59 10.71
C ALA A 57 -4.63 0.75 10.97
N GLY A 58 -3.30 0.74 10.93
CA GLY A 58 -2.49 1.96 11.02
C GLY A 58 -2.73 2.92 9.86
N GLY A 59 -2.90 2.40 8.64
CA GLY A 59 -3.23 3.17 7.44
C GLY A 59 -4.59 3.87 7.54
N ILE A 60 -5.62 3.15 8.01
CA ILE A 60 -6.96 3.70 8.25
C ILE A 60 -6.89 4.87 9.25
N ILE A 61 -6.17 4.72 10.35
CA ILE A 61 -6.00 5.76 11.38
C ILE A 61 -5.23 6.96 10.83
N LEU A 62 -4.16 6.72 10.06
CA LEU A 62 -3.38 7.79 9.44
C LEU A 62 -4.25 8.58 8.45
N ALA A 63 -5.05 7.90 7.63
CA ALA A 63 -6.00 8.55 6.74
C ALA A 63 -7.05 9.37 7.49
N ALA A 64 -7.59 8.86 8.62
CA ALA A 64 -8.51 9.63 9.46
C ALA A 64 -7.85 10.93 9.97
N ARG A 65 -6.58 10.88 10.39
CA ARG A 65 -5.80 12.07 10.81
C ARG A 65 -5.55 13.05 9.67
N VAL A 66 -5.38 12.55 8.44
CA VAL A 66 -5.27 13.39 7.24
C VAL A 66 -6.59 14.11 6.97
N VAL A 67 -7.74 13.40 7.04
CA VAL A 67 -9.06 14.00 6.83
C VAL A 67 -9.39 15.07 7.88
N LEU A 68 -8.97 14.88 9.14
CA LEU A 68 -9.10 15.89 10.20
C LEU A 68 -8.12 17.07 10.07
N GLY A 69 -7.20 17.02 9.11
CA GLY A 69 -6.17 18.03 8.91
C GLY A 69 -5.10 18.04 10.02
N TRP A 70 -4.96 16.97 10.79
CA TRP A 70 -3.88 16.81 11.77
C TRP A 70 -2.55 16.53 11.09
N ILE A 71 -2.63 15.83 9.96
CA ILE A 71 -1.50 15.52 9.09
C ILE A 71 -1.77 16.22 7.77
N GLU A 72 -0.80 17.00 7.30
CA GLU A 72 -0.85 17.59 5.97
C GLU A 72 -0.66 16.45 4.95
N PRO A 73 -1.63 16.21 4.05
CA PRO A 73 -1.42 15.25 2.98
C PRO A 73 -0.29 15.80 2.11
N GLU A 74 0.77 15.01 1.92
CA GLU A 74 1.66 15.26 0.79
C GLU A 74 0.80 15.20 -0.48
N PRO A 75 1.12 15.97 -1.54
CA PRO A 75 0.32 15.96 -2.77
C PRO A 75 0.39 14.57 -3.41
N GLU A 76 -0.54 13.71 -3.04
CA GLU A 76 -0.79 12.44 -3.68
C GLU A 76 -1.63 12.74 -4.92
N GLU A 77 -1.08 12.44 -6.09
CA GLU A 77 -1.78 12.49 -7.37
C GLU A 77 -2.97 11.52 -7.28
N ASP A 78 -4.18 12.08 -7.17
CA ASP A 78 -5.49 11.42 -7.22
C ASP A 78 -5.49 10.20 -8.15
N GLY A 79 -5.54 9.01 -7.56
CA GLY A 79 -5.56 7.72 -8.25
C GLY A 79 -6.69 6.82 -7.76
N LEU A 80 -7.83 7.39 -7.36
CA LEU A 80 -9.06 6.63 -7.16
C LEU A 80 -9.70 6.35 -8.54
N GLU A 81 -9.29 5.25 -9.19
CA GLU A 81 -10.10 4.61 -10.23
C GLU A 81 -11.22 3.80 -9.57
N ALA A 82 -12.33 4.47 -9.29
CA ALA A 82 -13.63 3.83 -9.13
C ALA A 82 -14.29 3.67 -10.51
N GLU A 83 -13.89 2.64 -11.27
CA GLU A 83 -14.48 2.32 -12.57
C GLU A 83 -15.21 0.97 -12.48
N ALA A 84 -16.53 1.05 -12.34
CA ALA A 84 -17.44 -0.06 -12.38
C ALA A 84 -17.52 -0.71 -13.79
N ALA A 85 -17.63 -2.04 -13.79
CA ALA A 85 -18.33 -2.90 -14.76
C ALA A 85 -18.13 -2.68 -16.27
N GLY A 86 -17.51 -3.68 -16.93
CA GLY A 86 -17.55 -3.84 -18.38
C GLY A 86 -16.95 -5.16 -18.84
N GLU A 87 -17.75 -6.22 -18.83
CA GLU A 87 -17.52 -7.43 -19.63
C GLU A 87 -17.40 -7.05 -21.12
N ALA A 88 -16.34 -7.52 -21.79
CA ALA A 88 -16.31 -7.65 -23.24
C ALA A 88 -15.47 -8.85 -23.67
N ASP A 89 -16.17 -9.69 -24.42
CA ASP A 89 -15.84 -10.92 -25.11
C ASP A 89 -14.47 -11.04 -25.79
N ALA A 90 -14.13 -12.30 -26.00
CA ALA A 90 -13.06 -12.82 -26.82
C ALA A 90 -13.01 -12.25 -28.25
N ASP A 91 -11.79 -12.07 -28.77
CA ASP A 91 -11.53 -12.29 -30.19
C ASP A 91 -10.11 -12.82 -30.38
N GLY A 92 -10.01 -13.97 -31.06
CA GLY A 92 -8.75 -14.60 -31.43
C GLY A 92 -8.37 -14.26 -32.87
N GLY A 93 -7.07 -14.17 -33.11
CA GLY A 93 -6.44 -14.14 -34.43
C GLY A 93 -4.94 -13.90 -34.24
N ASP A 94 -4.09 -14.92 -34.21
CA ASP A 94 -3.58 -15.64 -35.39
C ASP A 94 -2.95 -14.67 -36.41
N THR A 95 -1.64 -14.45 -36.29
CA THR A 95 -0.73 -14.17 -37.42
C THR A 95 0.66 -14.72 -37.09
N ASP A 96 0.84 -15.98 -37.47
CA ASP A 96 1.98 -16.53 -38.22
C ASP A 96 2.96 -15.55 -38.89
N GLY A 97 4.24 -15.98 -38.90
CA GLY A 97 5.30 -15.54 -39.80
C GLY A 97 6.31 -14.60 -39.12
N GLU A 98 7.62 -14.80 -39.14
CA GLU A 98 8.50 -15.62 -39.96
C GLU A 98 9.88 -15.55 -39.29
N VAL A 99 10.62 -16.65 -39.42
CA VAL A 99 11.96 -16.87 -38.90
C VAL A 99 13.00 -15.92 -39.50
N ILE A 100 13.83 -15.30 -38.66
CA ILE A 100 15.24 -14.99 -38.91
C ILE A 100 15.94 -15.08 -37.56
N GLY A 101 17.09 -15.70 -37.35
CA GLY A 101 18.00 -16.44 -38.20
C GLY A 101 19.08 -16.90 -37.24
N GLU A 102 19.29 -18.21 -37.20
CA GLU A 102 20.43 -18.83 -36.54
C GLU A 102 21.72 -18.20 -37.10
N MET A 103 22.48 -17.51 -36.22
CA MET A 103 23.87 -17.19 -36.51
C MET A 103 24.72 -17.71 -35.36
N THR A 104 25.11 -18.97 -35.51
CA THR A 104 26.26 -19.55 -34.82
C THR A 104 27.52 -18.81 -35.29
N VAL A 105 28.25 -18.23 -34.33
CA VAL A 105 29.70 -18.05 -34.46
C VAL A 105 30.36 -18.45 -33.15
N ASP A 106 30.92 -19.65 -33.20
CA ASP A 106 32.14 -20.09 -32.50
C ASP A 106 33.13 -18.94 -32.27
N GLY A 107 33.77 -18.88 -31.10
CA GLY A 107 35.04 -18.17 -31.03
C GLY A 107 35.48 -17.63 -29.68
N ALA A 108 36.34 -18.42 -29.04
CA ALA A 108 37.59 -17.99 -28.43
C ALA A 108 37.59 -17.32 -27.04
N ALA A 109 38.38 -17.97 -26.19
CA ALA A 109 38.91 -17.52 -24.93
C ALA A 109 39.52 -16.10 -24.98
N GLY A 110 39.43 -15.41 -23.85
CA GLY A 110 40.15 -14.18 -23.57
C GLY A 110 40.25 -13.97 -22.07
N GLU A 111 41.26 -14.56 -21.45
CA GLU A 111 41.71 -14.22 -20.10
C GLU A 111 42.13 -12.74 -20.11
N GLY A 112 41.44 -11.93 -19.31
CA GLY A 112 41.73 -10.52 -19.10
C GLY A 112 42.11 -10.27 -17.65
N GLU A 113 43.35 -10.59 -17.28
CA GLU A 113 43.99 -10.03 -16.10
C GLU A 113 44.18 -8.51 -16.31
N GLY A 114 43.39 -7.72 -15.61
CA GLY A 114 43.51 -6.26 -15.57
C GLY A 114 43.55 -5.79 -14.13
N GLY A 115 44.75 -5.67 -13.58
CA GLY A 115 44.97 -5.14 -12.24
C GLY A 115 44.51 -3.69 -12.12
N ASN A 116 43.70 -3.41 -11.10
CA ASN A 116 43.40 -2.06 -10.66
C ASN A 116 44.32 -1.73 -9.50
N GLY A 117 45.40 -1.02 -9.82
CA GLY A 117 46.29 -0.43 -8.84
C GLY A 117 45.63 0.72 -8.08
N ALA A 118 46.13 0.88 -6.85
CA ALA A 118 46.32 2.14 -6.13
C ALA A 118 45.10 3.07 -5.99
N GLY A 119 44.40 2.93 -4.87
CA GLY A 119 43.53 3.96 -4.29
C GLY A 119 43.72 4.02 -2.79
N THR A 120 44.39 5.08 -2.34
CA THR A 120 44.68 5.55 -0.98
C THR A 120 43.59 5.29 0.08
N VAL A 121 43.97 4.74 1.23
CA VAL A 121 43.49 5.21 2.54
C VAL A 121 44.69 5.36 3.47
N ASP A 122 45.19 6.58 3.49
CA ASP A 122 46.05 7.13 4.53
C ASP A 122 45.14 7.58 5.69
N GLY A 123 45.59 7.32 6.92
CA GLY A 123 44.98 7.80 8.16
C GLY A 123 44.06 6.79 8.85
N GLU A 124 44.06 6.59 10.16
CA GLU A 124 44.84 7.13 11.27
C GLU A 124 44.33 6.33 12.50
N GLU A 125 45.26 5.87 13.34
CA GLU A 125 45.19 5.66 14.80
C GLU A 125 43.97 5.00 15.51
N ARG A 126 44.32 4.25 16.60
CA ARG A 126 43.50 3.87 17.78
C ARG A 126 42.88 2.47 17.64
N ILE A 127 43.41 1.41 18.26
CA ILE A 127 43.64 1.12 19.70
C ILE A 127 44.64 -0.02 19.90
#